data_AF-A0A7K3LDB7-F1
#
_entry.id   AF-A0A7K3LDB7-F1
#
_cell.length_a   1.000
_cell.length_b   1.000
_cell.length_c   1.000
_cell.angle_alpha   90.00
_cell.angle_beta   90.00
_cell.angle_gamma   90.00
#
_symmetry.space_group_name_H-M   'P 1'
#
loop_
_entity.id
_entity.type
_entity.pdbx_description
1 polymer ?
#
loop_
_entity_poly.entity_id
_entity_poly.type
_entity_poly.pdbx_seq_one_letter_code
_entity_poly.pdbx_strand_id
1 'polypeptide(L)'
;TLCNQTTNDLYTTDIYTLEYDGYADFPRYPMNLLSSLNALMGLATQHIAYLGLTPEQLAEATLLESSPDSLINSYLIPSEYLPLLWPLLFVPIIGQPLYDLMEPTMRILVNLGYGSIDHGWNDGPPDVPTPVSVDGPDMDWAEVSDALARAAQTGWDAFVADLMNPATYDLAAIPALVDNPALAGLLDAGFNAGVAGSDDPSVSDLLAGLTNMMWSSLVGGLFSVPG
;
A
#
# COMPACT_ATOMS: atom_id res chain seq x y z
N THR A 1 11.43 4.84 -12.06
CA THR A 1 11.27 5.91 -11.05
C THR A 1 11.84 7.24 -11.58
N LEU A 2 11.20 8.37 -11.23
CA LEU A 2 11.57 9.73 -11.62
C LEU A 2 12.45 10.38 -10.52
N CYS A 3 13.51 11.05 -10.97
CA CYS A 3 14.47 11.89 -10.24
C CYS A 3 15.68 11.19 -9.60
N ASN A 4 16.83 11.86 -9.75
CA ASN A 4 18.19 11.47 -9.35
C ASN A 4 18.22 10.85 -7.95
N GLN A 5 18.69 9.62 -7.84
CA GLN A 5 18.76 8.92 -6.55
C GLN A 5 19.73 9.60 -5.60
N THR A 6 19.50 9.40 -4.30
CA THR A 6 20.46 9.72 -3.25
C THR A 6 21.80 9.09 -3.63
N THR A 7 22.88 9.87 -3.62
CA THR A 7 24.23 9.33 -3.83
C THR A 7 24.50 8.26 -2.79
N ASN A 8 24.89 7.06 -3.23
CA ASN A 8 24.98 5.89 -2.36
C ASN A 8 26.37 5.69 -1.73
N ASP A 9 27.32 6.59 -1.94
CA ASP A 9 28.72 6.46 -1.52
C ASP A 9 29.23 7.60 -0.62
N LEU A 10 28.41 8.62 -0.36
CA LEU A 10 28.81 9.81 0.40
C LEU A 10 28.45 9.75 1.89
N TYR A 11 27.24 9.29 2.23
CA TYR A 11 26.71 9.29 3.59
C TYR A 11 25.85 8.05 3.85
N THR A 12 25.97 7.50 5.06
CA THR A 12 25.03 6.48 5.53
C THR A 12 23.63 7.06 5.55
N THR A 13 22.71 6.41 4.83
CA THR A 13 21.34 6.88 4.67
C THR A 13 20.38 5.72 4.86
N ASP A 14 19.42 5.87 5.76
CA ASP A 14 18.31 4.94 5.91
C ASP A 14 17.11 5.49 5.14
N ILE A 15 16.53 4.68 4.24
CA ILE A 15 15.35 5.02 3.45
C ILE A 15 14.25 4.04 3.82
N TYR A 16 13.09 4.55 4.24
CA TYR A 16 11.92 3.74 4.53
C TYR A 16 10.90 3.89 3.40
N THR A 17 10.34 2.78 2.93
CA THR A 17 9.33 2.76 1.87
C THR A 17 8.17 1.86 2.24
N LEU A 18 6.95 2.37 2.16
CA LEU A 18 5.72 1.58 2.32
C LEU A 18 5.45 0.77 1.05
N GLU A 19 5.15 -0.51 1.23
CA GLU A 19 4.72 -1.39 0.15
C GLU A 19 3.47 -0.82 -0.54
N TYR A 20 3.46 -0.85 -1.88
CA TYR A 20 2.43 -0.25 -2.74
C TYR A 20 2.30 1.28 -2.71
N ASP A 21 3.21 2.03 -2.07
CA ASP A 21 3.25 3.48 -2.26
C ASP A 21 3.64 3.82 -3.70
N GLY A 22 2.65 4.17 -4.53
CA GLY A 22 2.87 4.47 -5.94
C GLY A 22 3.66 5.75 -6.22
N TYR A 23 3.98 6.60 -5.24
CA TYR A 23 4.97 7.65 -5.42
C TYR A 23 6.40 7.12 -5.24
N ALA A 24 6.61 6.26 -4.25
CA ALA A 24 7.93 5.75 -3.90
C ALA A 24 8.36 4.60 -4.83
N ASP A 25 7.49 3.60 -5.03
CA ASP A 25 7.75 2.44 -5.88
C ASP A 25 6.52 2.08 -6.74
N PHE A 26 6.47 2.64 -7.95
CA PHE A 26 5.43 2.33 -8.93
C PHE A 26 5.71 0.97 -9.59
N PRO A 27 4.68 0.18 -9.96
CA PRO A 27 4.85 -1.12 -10.62
C PRO A 27 5.77 -1.03 -11.86
N ARG A 28 6.76 -1.92 -11.94
CA ARG A 28 7.64 -2.03 -13.13
C ARG A 28 6.86 -2.38 -14.39
N TYR A 29 5.74 -3.10 -14.27
CA TYR A 29 4.91 -3.57 -15.37
C TYR A 29 3.52 -2.89 -15.33
N PRO A 30 3.40 -1.61 -15.72
CA PRO A 30 2.17 -0.81 -15.57
C PRO A 30 0.99 -1.31 -16.44
N MET A 31 1.26 -2.17 -17.43
CA MET A 31 0.21 -2.85 -18.19
C MET A 31 -0.61 -3.82 -17.34
N ASN A 32 -0.08 -4.25 -16.19
CA ASN A 32 -0.88 -4.89 -15.16
C ASN A 32 -1.77 -3.83 -14.49
N LEU A 33 -3.00 -3.70 -14.99
CA LEU A 33 -3.94 -2.67 -14.52
C LEU A 33 -4.31 -2.83 -13.05
N LEU A 34 -4.32 -4.05 -12.51
CA LEU A 34 -4.60 -4.27 -11.08
C LEU A 34 -3.50 -3.66 -10.23
N SER A 35 -2.24 -3.88 -10.61
CA SER A 35 -1.08 -3.29 -9.94
C SER A 35 -1.08 -1.76 -10.04
N SER A 36 -1.33 -1.22 -11.23
CA SER A 36 -1.41 0.23 -11.45
C SER A 36 -2.55 0.89 -10.66
N LEU A 37 -3.72 0.26 -10.58
CA LEU A 37 -4.83 0.75 -9.77
C LEU A 37 -4.52 0.63 -8.28
N ASN A 38 -3.88 -0.46 -7.86
CA ASN A 38 -3.44 -0.64 -6.48
C ASN A 38 -2.43 0.44 -6.06
N ALA A 39 -1.42 0.71 -6.90
CA ALA A 39 -0.46 1.78 -6.67
C ALA A 39 -1.13 3.16 -6.63
N LEU A 40 -2.13 3.40 -7.51
CA LEU A 40 -2.93 4.64 -7.48
C LEU A 40 -3.72 4.79 -6.17
N MET A 41 -4.31 3.71 -5.67
CA MET A 41 -4.92 3.70 -4.33
C MET A 41 -3.86 3.87 -3.23
N GLY A 42 -2.66 3.37 -3.44
CA GLY A 42 -1.49 3.53 -2.58
C GLY A 42 -1.00 4.98 -2.45
N LEU A 43 -1.16 5.82 -3.49
CA LEU A 43 -0.92 7.26 -3.36
C LEU A 43 -1.80 7.89 -2.27
N ALA A 44 -3.03 7.39 -2.12
CA ALA A 44 -3.97 7.91 -1.13
C ALA A 44 -3.76 7.30 0.26
N THR A 45 -3.47 6.00 0.30
CA THR A 45 -3.51 5.21 1.53
C THR A 45 -2.12 4.95 2.11
N GLN A 46 -1.11 4.71 1.28
CA GLN A 46 0.26 4.41 1.74
C GLN A 46 1.10 5.69 1.82
N HIS A 47 1.07 6.55 0.80
CA HIS A 47 1.94 7.73 0.78
C HIS A 47 1.65 8.72 1.93
N ILE A 48 0.39 8.88 2.30
CA ILE A 48 0.02 9.72 3.45
C ILE A 48 0.36 9.02 4.77
N ALA A 49 0.32 7.69 4.82
CA ALA A 49 0.45 6.92 6.05
C ALA A 49 1.82 7.08 6.73
N TYR A 50 2.88 7.54 6.04
CA TYR A 50 4.15 7.89 6.71
C TYR A 50 3.97 8.87 7.88
N LEU A 51 2.97 9.76 7.79
CA LEU A 51 2.69 10.73 8.86
C LEU A 51 2.04 10.09 10.09
N GLY A 52 1.56 8.85 9.99
CA GLY A 52 0.89 8.11 11.06
C GLY A 52 1.58 6.79 11.43
N LEU A 53 2.81 6.53 10.97
CA LEU A 53 3.50 5.27 11.27
C LEU A 53 3.84 5.13 12.76
N THR A 54 3.59 3.95 13.29
CA THR A 54 3.97 3.60 14.67
C THR A 54 5.41 3.07 14.73
N PRO A 55 6.07 3.17 15.89
CA PRO A 55 7.37 2.52 16.11
C PRO A 55 7.35 1.01 15.83
N GLU A 56 6.24 0.34 16.12
CA GLU A 56 6.06 -1.09 15.85
C GLU A 56 6.07 -1.39 14.35
N GLN A 57 5.38 -0.59 13.53
CA GLN A 57 5.39 -0.74 12.07
C GLN A 57 6.80 -0.51 11.48
N LEU A 58 7.55 0.44 12.05
CA LEU A 58 8.95 0.66 11.66
C LEU A 58 9.85 -0.52 12.05
N ALA A 59 9.56 -1.18 13.17
CA ALA A 59 10.31 -2.34 13.63
C ALA A 59 10.05 -3.61 12.78
N GLU A 60 8.91 -3.68 12.10
CA GLU A 60 8.55 -4.75 11.17
C GLU A 60 9.14 -4.55 9.76
N ALA A 61 9.84 -3.44 9.52
CA ALA A 61 10.41 -3.14 8.22
C ALA A 61 11.49 -4.16 7.82
N THR A 62 11.41 -4.62 6.57
CA THR A 62 12.36 -5.57 5.99
C THR A 62 13.50 -4.82 5.33
N LEU A 63 14.75 -5.09 5.75
CA LEU A 63 15.93 -4.56 5.07
C LEU A 63 16.10 -5.24 3.71
N LEU A 64 16.09 -4.45 2.65
CA LEU A 64 16.35 -4.89 1.28
C LEU A 64 17.86 -4.79 0.96
N GLU A 65 18.35 -5.70 0.13
CA GLU A 65 19.76 -5.74 -0.25
C GLU A 65 20.10 -4.64 -1.27
N SER A 66 20.86 -3.63 -0.82
CA SER A 66 21.41 -2.58 -1.67
C SER A 66 22.61 -3.06 -2.50
N SER A 67 23.04 -2.24 -3.46
CA SER A 67 24.21 -2.51 -4.30
C SER A 67 25.48 -2.69 -3.46
N PRO A 68 26.48 -3.45 -3.95
CA PRO A 68 27.76 -3.58 -3.25
C PRO A 68 28.38 -2.22 -2.91
N ASP A 69 28.94 -2.11 -1.71
CA ASP A 69 29.55 -0.90 -1.14
C ASP A 69 28.61 0.31 -0.96
N SER A 70 27.30 0.12 -1.16
CA SER A 70 26.28 1.13 -0.89
C SER A 70 26.21 1.47 0.60
N LEU A 71 26.17 2.76 0.90
CA LEU A 71 25.89 3.32 2.23
C LEU A 71 24.38 3.52 2.48
N ILE A 72 23.52 3.09 1.54
CA ILE A 72 22.07 3.18 1.67
C ILE A 72 21.52 1.89 2.27
N ASN A 73 20.80 1.99 3.37
CA ASN A 73 19.96 0.92 3.90
C ASN A 73 18.51 1.21 3.53
N SER A 74 17.92 0.37 2.69
CA SER A 74 16.53 0.51 2.25
C SER A 74 15.65 -0.45 3.03
N TYR A 75 14.72 0.09 3.81
CA TYR A 75 13.77 -0.64 4.63
C TYR A 75 12.39 -0.57 3.99
N LEU A 76 11.79 -1.72 3.75
CA LEU A 76 10.44 -1.81 3.24
C LEU A 76 9.45 -2.17 4.36
N ILE A 77 8.46 -1.31 4.56
CA ILE A 77 7.39 -1.50 5.52
C ILE A 77 6.23 -2.18 4.79
N PRO A 78 5.86 -3.42 5.17
CA PRO A 78 4.81 -4.17 4.49
C PRO A 78 3.45 -3.51 4.69
N SER A 79 2.56 -3.68 3.71
CA SER A 79 1.20 -3.14 3.81
C SER A 79 0.25 -4.18 4.40
N GLU A 80 -0.36 -3.83 5.54
CA GLU A 80 -1.36 -4.69 6.21
C GLU A 80 -2.55 -4.98 5.29
N TYR A 81 -3.02 -3.96 4.58
CA TYR A 81 -4.16 -4.05 3.68
C TYR A 81 -3.75 -3.82 2.23
N LEU A 82 -4.31 -4.60 1.29
CA LEU A 82 -4.13 -4.37 -0.13
C LEU A 82 -4.88 -3.08 -0.53
N PRO A 83 -4.20 -1.98 -0.94
CA PRO A 83 -4.84 -0.69 -1.19
C PRO A 83 -6.04 -0.75 -2.13
N LEU A 84 -5.99 -1.61 -3.14
CA LEU A 84 -7.09 -1.81 -4.11
C LEU A 84 -8.37 -2.35 -3.46
N LEU A 85 -8.25 -3.18 -2.43
CA LEU A 85 -9.38 -3.81 -1.75
C LEU A 85 -9.77 -3.07 -0.47
N TRP A 86 -8.94 -2.15 0.01
CA TRP A 86 -9.17 -1.36 1.22
C TRP A 86 -10.61 -0.78 1.34
N PRO A 87 -11.26 -0.28 0.27
CA PRO A 87 -12.65 0.21 0.38
C PRO A 87 -13.67 -0.83 0.85
N LEU A 88 -13.43 -2.12 0.63
CA LEU A 88 -14.34 -3.19 1.07
C LEU A 88 -14.47 -3.25 2.59
N LEU A 89 -13.42 -2.88 3.33
CA LEU A 89 -13.36 -2.93 4.80
C LEU A 89 -14.35 -1.96 5.48
N PHE A 90 -15.02 -1.11 4.69
CA PHE A 90 -16.03 -0.17 5.17
C PHE A 90 -17.46 -0.59 4.83
N VAL A 91 -17.65 -1.70 4.13
CA VAL A 91 -18.97 -2.25 3.84
C VAL A 91 -19.39 -3.15 5.02
N PRO A 92 -20.47 -2.81 5.76
CA PRO A 92 -20.90 -3.59 6.91
C PRO A 92 -21.25 -5.03 6.53
N ILE A 93 -20.98 -5.97 7.43
CA ILE A 93 -21.31 -7.40 7.34
C ILE A 93 -20.54 -8.14 6.23
N ILE A 94 -20.65 -7.70 4.98
CA ILE A 94 -20.13 -8.42 3.83
C ILE A 94 -18.75 -7.93 3.36
N GLY A 95 -18.31 -6.76 3.83
CA GLY A 95 -17.05 -6.14 3.43
C GLY A 95 -15.82 -6.95 3.78
N GLN A 96 -15.64 -7.28 5.06
CA GLN A 96 -14.54 -8.14 5.53
C GLN A 96 -14.56 -9.52 4.86
N PRO A 97 -15.69 -10.28 4.82
CA PRO A 97 -15.72 -11.53 4.08
C PRO A 97 -15.29 -11.40 2.61
N LEU A 98 -15.76 -10.37 1.89
CA LEU A 98 -15.37 -10.17 0.49
C LEU A 98 -13.89 -9.77 0.35
N TYR A 99 -13.37 -8.99 1.29
CA TYR A 99 -11.95 -8.69 1.35
C TYR A 99 -11.15 -9.98 1.52
N ASP A 100 -11.45 -10.79 2.53
CA ASP A 100 -10.74 -12.04 2.82
C ASP A 100 -10.89 -13.10 1.72
N LEU A 101 -12.01 -13.08 0.99
CA LEU A 101 -12.20 -13.89 -0.22
C LEU A 101 -11.21 -13.52 -1.34
N MET A 102 -11.07 -12.21 -1.59
CA MET A 102 -10.38 -11.70 -2.77
C MET A 102 -8.89 -11.47 -2.53
N GLU A 103 -8.53 -11.07 -1.31
CA GLU A 103 -7.21 -10.57 -0.94
C GLU A 103 -6.08 -11.53 -1.31
N PRO A 104 -6.13 -12.85 -1.01
CA PRO A 104 -4.98 -13.71 -1.27
C PRO A 104 -4.68 -13.81 -2.77
N THR A 105 -5.73 -13.88 -3.59
CA THR A 105 -5.59 -13.96 -5.05
C THR A 105 -5.21 -12.61 -5.63
N MET A 106 -5.85 -11.52 -5.18
CA MET A 106 -5.60 -10.19 -5.69
C MET A 106 -4.22 -9.67 -5.34
N ARG A 107 -3.66 -10.03 -4.17
CA ARG A 107 -2.30 -9.65 -3.81
C ARG A 107 -1.28 -10.25 -4.78
N ILE A 108 -1.39 -11.55 -5.09
CA ILE A 108 -0.55 -12.18 -6.13
C ILE A 108 -0.71 -11.43 -7.46
N LEU A 109 -1.95 -11.21 -7.92
CA LEU A 109 -2.19 -10.56 -9.21
C LEU A 109 -1.65 -9.12 -9.26
N VAL A 110 -1.67 -8.39 -8.16
CA VAL A 110 -1.06 -7.06 -8.02
C VAL A 110 0.46 -7.15 -8.03
N ASN A 111 1.04 -8.11 -7.29
CA ASN A 111 2.48 -8.33 -7.17
C ASN A 111 3.13 -8.72 -8.51
N LEU A 112 2.39 -9.37 -9.41
CA LEU A 112 2.85 -9.62 -10.78
C LEU A 112 3.23 -8.33 -11.52
N GLY A 113 2.65 -7.17 -11.14
CA GLY A 113 3.05 -5.87 -11.69
C GLY A 113 4.42 -5.37 -11.22
N TYR A 114 4.93 -5.94 -10.14
CA TYR A 114 6.28 -5.73 -9.59
C TYR A 114 7.25 -6.85 -9.99
N GLY A 115 6.74 -7.93 -10.59
CA GLY A 115 7.53 -9.08 -11.04
C GLY A 115 7.70 -10.18 -9.99
N SER A 116 6.85 -10.20 -8.96
CA SER A 116 6.88 -11.20 -7.88
C SER A 116 5.49 -11.80 -7.66
N ILE A 117 5.42 -12.99 -7.06
CA ILE A 117 4.17 -13.55 -6.52
C ILE A 117 4.05 -13.34 -5.01
N ASP A 118 5.16 -13.03 -4.33
CA ASP A 118 5.24 -12.98 -2.87
C ASP A 118 5.16 -11.54 -2.33
N HIS A 119 5.53 -10.54 -3.13
CA HIS A 119 5.72 -9.18 -2.63
C HIS A 119 5.40 -8.04 -3.63
N GLY A 120 5.07 -6.87 -3.08
CA GLY A 120 4.61 -5.68 -3.78
C GLY A 120 5.66 -4.60 -4.06
N TRP A 121 6.91 -4.99 -4.27
CA TRP A 121 8.02 -4.10 -4.63
C TRP A 121 8.91 -4.72 -5.71
N ASN A 122 9.66 -3.89 -6.41
CA ASN A 122 10.50 -4.35 -7.52
C ASN A 122 11.77 -5.07 -7.03
N ASP A 123 12.08 -6.24 -7.62
CA ASP A 123 13.32 -6.97 -7.32
C ASP A 123 14.59 -6.26 -7.81
N GLY A 124 15.68 -6.52 -7.10
CA GLY A 124 17.00 -5.95 -7.33
C GLY A 124 17.37 -4.88 -6.31
N PRO A 125 18.55 -4.25 -6.46
CA PRO A 125 18.98 -3.24 -5.51
C PRO A 125 18.07 -2.01 -5.52
N PRO A 126 17.45 -1.62 -4.38
CA PRO A 126 16.54 -0.48 -4.31
C PRO A 126 17.25 0.87 -4.47
N ASP A 127 18.57 0.88 -4.28
CA ASP A 127 19.42 2.05 -4.50
C ASP A 127 19.82 2.25 -5.98
N VAL A 128 19.20 1.49 -6.90
CA VAL A 128 19.38 1.62 -8.35
C VAL A 128 18.01 1.86 -9.00
N PRO A 129 17.87 2.71 -10.04
CA PRO A 129 16.55 3.01 -10.58
C PRO A 129 16.00 1.79 -11.33
N THR A 130 14.79 1.36 -10.98
CA THR A 130 14.05 0.36 -11.76
C THR A 130 13.29 1.06 -12.89
N PRO A 131 13.66 0.83 -14.17
CA PRO A 131 12.93 1.39 -15.30
C PRO A 131 11.62 0.62 -15.52
N VAL A 132 10.61 1.35 -15.99
CA VAL A 132 9.36 0.73 -16.47
C VAL A 132 9.68 -0.21 -17.63
N SER A 133 9.02 -1.36 -17.63
CA SER A 133 9.07 -2.34 -18.70
C SER A 133 7.74 -2.39 -19.44
N VAL A 134 7.81 -2.44 -20.77
CA VAL A 134 6.66 -2.75 -21.63
C VAL A 134 6.54 -4.25 -21.90
N ASP A 135 7.62 -4.99 -21.70
CA ASP A 135 7.63 -6.45 -21.72
C ASP A 135 7.01 -6.97 -20.42
N GLY A 136 6.36 -8.14 -20.44
CA GLY A 136 5.82 -8.77 -19.24
C GLY A 136 6.90 -9.28 -18.27
N PRO A 137 6.55 -9.61 -17.02
CA PRO A 137 7.48 -10.19 -16.07
C PRO A 137 7.96 -11.57 -16.55
N ASP A 138 9.25 -11.87 -16.32
CA ASP A 138 9.81 -13.19 -16.56
C ASP A 138 9.48 -14.10 -15.38
N MET A 139 8.48 -14.98 -15.56
CA MET A 139 7.86 -15.74 -14.48
C MET A 139 7.68 -17.20 -14.84
N ASP A 140 7.80 -18.08 -13.85
CA ASP A 140 7.30 -19.45 -13.96
C ASP A 140 5.77 -19.46 -13.84
N TRP A 141 5.09 -19.49 -14.98
CA TRP A 141 3.63 -19.49 -15.02
C TRP A 141 2.98 -20.73 -14.39
N ALA A 142 3.72 -21.84 -14.25
CA ALA A 142 3.22 -22.99 -13.50
C ALA A 142 3.17 -22.66 -11.99
N GLU A 143 4.22 -22.02 -11.47
CA GLU A 143 4.26 -21.55 -10.08
C GLU A 143 3.18 -20.50 -9.80
N VAL A 144 3.01 -19.52 -10.71
CA VAL A 144 1.93 -18.52 -10.60
C VAL A 144 0.55 -19.19 -10.55
N SER A 145 0.29 -20.15 -11.45
CA SER A 145 -0.99 -20.87 -11.47
C SER A 145 -1.23 -21.66 -10.18
N ASP A 146 -0.20 -22.32 -9.67
CA ASP A 146 -0.24 -23.08 -8.43
C ASP A 146 -0.48 -22.18 -7.21
N ALA A 147 0.17 -21.01 -7.18
CA ALA A 147 -0.01 -20.00 -6.14
C ALA A 147 -1.44 -19.44 -6.15
N LEU A 148 -1.97 -19.09 -7.34
CA LEU A 148 -3.34 -18.62 -7.49
C LEU A 148 -4.38 -19.69 -7.07
N ALA A 149 -4.15 -20.96 -7.38
CA ALA A 149 -5.04 -22.05 -6.97
C ALA A 149 -5.08 -22.22 -5.44
N ARG A 150 -3.92 -22.12 -4.78
CA ARG A 150 -3.83 -22.12 -3.31
C ARG A 150 -4.50 -20.89 -2.70
N ALA A 151 -4.19 -19.71 -3.23
CA ALA A 151 -4.75 -18.44 -2.77
C ALA A 151 -6.28 -18.40 -2.90
N ALA A 152 -6.84 -18.94 -3.99
CA ALA A 152 -8.28 -19.05 -4.17
C ALA A 152 -8.94 -19.97 -3.12
N GLN A 153 -8.27 -21.06 -2.73
CA GLN A 153 -8.74 -21.94 -1.65
C GLN A 153 -8.67 -21.22 -0.30
N THR A 154 -7.55 -20.57 0.01
CA THR A 154 -7.37 -19.78 1.23
C THR A 154 -8.46 -18.71 1.37
N GLY A 155 -8.72 -17.95 0.30
CA GLY A 155 -9.74 -16.90 0.33
C GLY A 155 -11.15 -17.47 0.48
N TRP A 156 -11.45 -18.59 -0.18
CA TRP A 156 -12.74 -19.25 -0.01
C TRP A 156 -12.96 -19.75 1.42
N ASP A 157 -11.94 -20.36 2.02
CA ASP A 157 -12.01 -20.87 3.39
C ASP A 157 -12.19 -19.73 4.40
N ALA A 158 -11.47 -18.61 4.22
CA ALA A 158 -11.62 -17.41 5.04
C ALA A 158 -13.03 -16.80 4.90
N PHE A 159 -13.52 -16.62 3.67
CA PHE A 159 -14.87 -16.14 3.39
C PHE A 159 -15.96 -16.96 4.08
N VAL A 160 -15.89 -18.30 3.98
CA VAL A 160 -16.85 -19.19 4.64
C VAL A 160 -16.72 -19.10 6.16
N ALA A 161 -15.50 -19.01 6.69
CA ALA A 161 -15.27 -18.84 8.13
C ALA A 161 -15.92 -17.54 8.63
N ASP A 162 -15.77 -16.43 7.91
CA ASP A 162 -16.36 -15.15 8.29
C ASP A 162 -17.88 -15.17 8.23
N LEU A 163 -18.47 -15.77 7.18
CA LEU A 163 -19.92 -15.93 7.10
C LEU A 163 -20.49 -16.85 8.18
N MET A 164 -19.72 -17.81 8.67
CA MET A 164 -20.16 -18.70 9.76
C MET A 164 -19.88 -18.11 11.14
N ASN A 165 -19.09 -17.04 11.24
CA ASN A 165 -18.78 -16.36 12.48
C ASN A 165 -19.97 -15.46 12.89
N PRO A 166 -20.63 -15.74 14.04
CA PRO A 166 -21.75 -14.90 14.50
C PRO A 166 -21.37 -13.44 14.72
N ALA A 167 -20.09 -13.15 15.02
CA ALA A 167 -19.60 -11.79 15.22
C ALA A 167 -19.75 -10.91 13.96
N THR A 168 -19.70 -11.51 12.76
CA THR A 168 -19.88 -10.83 11.47
C THR A 168 -21.24 -10.15 11.34
N TYR A 169 -22.25 -10.65 12.05
CA TYR A 169 -23.63 -10.14 12.01
C TYR A 169 -24.00 -9.30 13.24
N ASP A 170 -23.10 -9.15 14.20
CA ASP A 170 -23.33 -8.30 15.36
C ASP A 170 -23.11 -6.84 14.99
N LEU A 171 -24.18 -6.17 14.56
CA LEU A 171 -24.18 -4.75 14.20
C LEU A 171 -23.71 -3.84 15.35
N ALA A 172 -23.77 -4.29 16.61
CA ALA A 172 -23.28 -3.53 17.74
C ALA A 172 -21.76 -3.71 17.96
N ALA A 173 -21.18 -4.81 17.44
CA ALA A 173 -19.75 -5.07 17.46
C ALA A 173 -19.02 -4.52 16.21
N ILE A 174 -19.76 -4.13 15.16
CA ILE A 174 -19.18 -3.43 14.01
C ILE A 174 -18.57 -2.11 14.53
N PRO A 175 -17.24 -1.93 14.42
CA PRO A 175 -16.61 -0.68 14.83
C PRO A 175 -17.26 0.48 14.09
N ALA A 176 -17.45 1.61 14.77
CA ALA A 176 -17.74 2.84 14.05
C ALA A 176 -16.61 3.07 13.04
N LEU A 177 -16.89 3.75 11.92
CA LEU A 177 -15.88 3.99 10.86
C LEU A 177 -14.57 4.58 11.43
N VAL A 178 -14.69 5.44 12.45
CA VAL A 178 -13.59 6.06 13.20
C VAL A 178 -12.75 5.07 14.01
N ASP A 179 -13.36 3.99 14.49
CA ASP A 179 -12.70 2.95 15.29
C ASP A 179 -12.24 1.76 14.43
N ASN A 180 -12.41 1.84 13.10
CA ASN A 180 -11.97 0.79 12.20
C ASN A 180 -10.42 0.81 12.13
N PRO A 181 -9.74 -0.30 12.46
CA PRO A 181 -8.27 -0.35 12.45
C PRO A 181 -7.67 -0.01 11.08
N ALA A 182 -8.37 -0.33 9.99
CA ALA A 182 -7.93 0.00 8.64
C ALA A 182 -7.87 1.51 8.36
N LEU A 183 -8.51 2.34 9.19
CA LEU A 183 -8.50 3.80 9.12
C LEU A 183 -7.52 4.45 10.12
N ALA A 184 -7.05 3.70 11.13
CA ALA A 184 -6.27 4.24 12.24
C ALA A 184 -5.02 5.01 11.78
N GLY A 185 -4.17 4.38 10.96
CA GLY A 185 -2.96 5.01 10.45
C GLY A 185 -3.23 6.26 9.61
N LEU A 186 -4.36 6.30 8.89
CA LEU A 186 -4.76 7.49 8.11
C LEU A 186 -5.25 8.62 9.01
N LEU A 187 -6.00 8.30 10.08
CA LEU A 187 -6.42 9.31 11.06
C LEU A 187 -5.21 9.90 11.78
N ASP A 188 -4.29 9.05 12.23
CA ASP A 188 -3.04 9.48 12.87
C ASP A 188 -2.21 10.35 11.93
N ALA A 189 -2.13 9.98 10.64
CA ALA A 189 -1.52 10.82 9.62
C ALA A 189 -2.19 12.20 9.51
N GLY A 190 -3.53 12.25 9.53
CA GLY A 190 -4.28 13.52 9.53
C GLY A 190 -4.00 14.38 10.76
N PHE A 191 -3.98 13.77 11.95
CA PHE A 191 -3.67 14.46 13.21
C PHE A 191 -2.24 15.01 13.19
N ASN A 192 -1.25 14.19 12.84
CA ASN A 192 0.16 14.58 12.80
C ASN A 192 0.46 15.60 11.70
N ALA A 193 -0.27 15.57 10.59
CA ALA A 193 -0.17 16.57 9.53
C ALA A 193 -0.77 17.94 9.91
N GLY A 194 -1.56 18.02 10.99
CA GLY A 194 -2.25 19.24 11.39
C GLY A 194 -3.23 19.75 10.32
N VAL A 195 -3.75 18.86 9.46
CA VAL A 195 -4.65 19.24 8.34
C VAL A 195 -6.04 19.67 8.80
N ALA A 196 -6.32 19.48 10.09
CA ALA A 196 -7.56 19.84 10.72
C ALA A 196 -7.47 21.25 11.31
N GLY A 197 -8.34 22.16 10.88
CA GLY A 197 -8.31 23.58 11.26
C GLY A 197 -8.82 23.90 12.68
N SER A 198 -8.91 22.91 13.56
CA SER A 198 -9.48 23.03 14.90
C SER A 198 -8.67 22.27 15.94
N ASP A 199 -8.70 22.75 17.19
CA ASP A 199 -7.97 22.15 18.32
C ASP A 199 -8.47 20.74 18.70
N ASP A 200 -9.69 20.37 18.26
CA ASP A 200 -10.30 19.04 18.47
C ASP A 200 -11.05 18.61 17.19
N PRO A 201 -10.33 18.11 16.17
CA PRO A 201 -10.94 17.87 14.87
C PRO A 201 -11.77 16.60 14.81
N SER A 202 -12.89 16.69 14.10
CA SER A 202 -13.68 15.51 13.81
C SER A 202 -12.98 14.63 12.76
N VAL A 203 -13.34 13.35 12.73
CA VAL A 203 -12.89 12.39 11.68
C VAL A 203 -13.20 12.91 10.27
N SER A 204 -14.35 13.57 10.09
CA SER A 204 -14.69 14.21 8.82
C SER A 204 -13.76 15.35 8.46
N ASP A 205 -13.32 16.15 9.44
CA ASP A 205 -12.38 17.25 9.19
C ASP A 205 -10.99 16.72 8.81
N LEU A 206 -10.55 15.65 9.48
CA LEU A 206 -9.28 14.98 9.17
C LEU A 206 -9.29 14.38 7.77
N LEU A 207 -10.31 13.57 7.45
CA LEU A 207 -10.40 12.91 6.15
C LEU A 207 -10.55 13.93 5.01
N ALA A 208 -11.34 14.99 5.22
CA ALA A 208 -11.46 16.08 4.26
C ALA A 208 -10.14 16.83 4.08
N GLY A 209 -9.42 17.11 5.17
CA GLY A 209 -8.10 17.73 5.17
C GLY A 209 -7.07 16.92 4.39
N LEU A 210 -6.99 15.61 4.66
CA LEU A 210 -6.11 14.68 3.95
C LEU A 210 -6.47 14.59 2.46
N THR A 211 -7.75 14.50 2.13
CA THR A 211 -8.21 14.48 0.73
C THR A 211 -7.83 15.76 0.00
N ASN A 212 -8.00 16.92 0.64
CA ASN A 212 -7.61 18.21 0.07
C ASN A 212 -6.10 18.33 -0.11
N MET A 213 -5.31 17.89 0.86
CA MET A 213 -3.86 17.84 0.77
C MET A 213 -3.42 16.98 -0.43
N MET A 214 -3.94 15.77 -0.53
CA MET A 214 -3.62 14.85 -1.61
C MET A 214 -4.04 15.41 -2.98
N TRP A 215 -5.26 15.96 -3.08
CA TRP A 215 -5.73 16.60 -4.31
C TRP A 215 -4.83 17.78 -4.71
N SER A 216 -4.52 18.69 -3.78
CA SER A 216 -3.64 19.84 -4.04
C SER A 216 -2.24 19.43 -4.49
N SER A 217 -1.69 18.32 -3.96
CA SER A 217 -0.40 17.78 -4.42
C SER A 217 -0.47 17.27 -5.87
N LEU A 218 -1.58 16.63 -6.25
CA LEU A 218 -1.80 16.07 -7.58
C LEU A 218 -2.05 17.15 -8.64
N VAL A 219 -2.94 18.12 -8.39
CA VAL A 219 -3.23 19.20 -9.36
C VAL A 219 -2.23 20.35 -9.29
N GLY A 220 -1.65 20.64 -8.13
CA GLY A 220 -0.64 21.69 -7.96
C GLY A 220 0.62 21.46 -8.79
N GLY A 221 1.03 20.19 -8.93
CA GLY A 221 2.15 19.80 -9.81
C GLY A 221 1.82 19.76 -11.30
N LEU A 222 0.54 19.63 -11.68
CA LEU A 222 0.11 19.54 -13.09
C LEU A 222 -0.15 20.89 -13.75
N PHE A 223 -0.42 21.95 -12.97
CA PHE A 223 -0.75 23.29 -13.48
C PHE A 223 0.28 24.38 -13.19
N SER A 224 1.43 24.05 -12.58
CA SER A 224 2.57 24.95 -12.56
C SER A 224 3.27 24.96 -13.92
N VAL A 225 2.67 25.63 -14.91
CA VAL A 225 3.39 26.07 -16.11
C VAL A 225 4.38 27.15 -15.64
N PRO A 226 5.69 27.00 -15.86
CA PRO A 226 6.62 28.07 -15.55
C PRO A 226 6.31 29.26 -16.46
N GLY A 227 5.96 30.39 -15.83
CA GLY A 227 5.90 31.70 -16.49
C GLY A 227 7.28 32.33 -16.62
#